data_AF-A0A1B9AXY2-F1
#
_entry.id   AF-A0A1B9AXY2-F1
#
_cell.length_a   1.000
_cell.length_b   1.000
_cell.length_c   1.000
_cell.angle_alpha   90.00
_cell.angle_beta   90.00
_cell.angle_gamma   90.00
#
_symmetry.space_group_name_H-M   'P 1'
#
loop_
_entity.id
_entity.type
_entity.pdbx_description
1 polymer ?
#
loop_
_entity_poly.entity_id
_entity_poly.type
_entity_poly.pdbx_seq_one_letter_code
_entity_poly.pdbx_strand_id
1 'polypeptide(L)'
;MDEKLLSLAFSVEANKGVYALLLGSGISYSAGIPTGRGILREFCRRIMFVNGAEEHDPVHWYEKKYGKAPLYNEVIELLAKTSSERNGLLKEFFEPTLEEVEQKQKVPTEAHYMIAKLVQRGYIKVIVTTNFDRLLEHALDEHNVQYQTLYHDTDIEGMKPLAHADCTVLKVNGDYRDTRFKNVTDELDNYTLPLAQLLRRVFDEYGIIVSGWSAEWDTALRELIKSVKGRRYSWYWHAFSEKLTPDADELISFRDAIKIVDPKGADHFFTELYENVINIAKIKKVSPENIQVKTKRLKHYIQDRREIELREMLTDQTRKVTSFLFEQRYTGEATVEELSVRIQTVAEKSKTLAMLAAILAYYIRTSEQAELLIQTAERLTGSRHHHGDASLLATQEIPLQAVFYSIGISAVMKKNYQLLNKLFTLPKVQDPHRHHLSFLAATAPQTVLDPLFEKVSEGEKHLAPTETVFTYPFLKYLFIEARLAFDDQEFEQHFDQFELLRAIKCRYTNEIGDICGRFGYKANREHLIRFLNEGAETENWPVLAICDGSSEKFVHSLEKLAEDLNEKEGFSGKGLLSAYTKFEE
;
A
#
# COMPACT_ATOMS: atom_id res chain seq x y z
N MET A 1 -3.41 -18.41 -2.39
CA MET A 1 -4.20 -17.36 -1.70
C MET A 1 -5.65 -17.69 -1.98
N ASP A 2 -6.49 -17.87 -0.94
CA ASP A 2 -7.91 -18.19 -1.14
C ASP A 2 -8.63 -16.98 -1.77
N GLU A 3 -9.18 -17.14 -2.98
CA GLU A 3 -9.88 -16.09 -3.72
C GLU A 3 -11.03 -15.46 -2.91
N LYS A 4 -11.67 -16.23 -2.03
CA LYS A 4 -12.77 -15.75 -1.19
C LYS A 4 -12.29 -14.81 -0.08
N LEU A 5 -11.14 -15.11 0.52
CA LEU A 5 -10.52 -14.24 1.53
C LEU A 5 -10.05 -12.93 0.91
N LEU A 6 -9.50 -12.99 -0.32
CA LEU A 6 -9.13 -11.80 -1.06
C LEU A 6 -10.36 -10.93 -1.38
N SER A 7 -11.46 -11.55 -1.82
CA SER A 7 -12.75 -10.87 -2.05
C SER A 7 -13.28 -10.18 -0.78
N LEU A 8 -13.20 -10.85 0.38
CA LEU A 8 -13.53 -10.26 1.67
C LEU A 8 -12.64 -9.05 1.97
N ALA A 9 -11.32 -9.17 1.81
CA ALA A 9 -10.37 -8.10 2.08
C ALA A 9 -10.63 -6.86 1.21
N PHE A 10 -10.91 -7.02 -0.08
CA PHE A 10 -11.33 -5.93 -0.96
C PHE A 10 -12.61 -5.27 -0.49
N SER A 11 -13.61 -6.06 -0.09
CA SER A 11 -14.90 -5.54 0.37
C SER A 11 -14.77 -4.73 1.66
N VAL A 12 -13.94 -5.20 2.61
CA VAL A 12 -13.65 -4.50 3.87
C VAL A 12 -12.84 -3.22 3.64
N GLU A 13 -11.86 -3.22 2.73
CA GLU A 13 -11.10 -2.01 2.40
C GLU A 13 -11.99 -0.95 1.73
N ALA A 14 -12.77 -1.36 0.73
CA ALA A 14 -13.60 -0.46 -0.05
C ALA A 14 -14.75 0.15 0.79
N ASN A 15 -15.31 -0.64 1.72
CA ASN A 15 -16.47 -0.27 2.52
C ASN A 15 -16.12 -0.16 4.01
N LYS A 16 -15.24 0.79 4.32
CA LYS A 16 -14.74 1.02 5.66
C LYS A 16 -15.87 1.27 6.69
N GLY A 17 -15.95 0.42 7.71
CA GLY A 17 -16.94 0.52 8.80
C GLY A 17 -18.30 -0.09 8.49
N VAL A 18 -18.46 -0.74 7.33
CA VAL A 18 -19.72 -1.37 6.88
C VAL A 18 -19.83 -2.84 7.28
N TYR A 19 -18.70 -3.50 7.55
CA TYR A 19 -18.69 -4.88 8.03
C TYR A 19 -18.69 -4.92 9.56
N ALA A 20 -19.51 -5.80 10.10
CA ALA A 20 -19.57 -6.16 11.51
C ALA A 20 -19.08 -7.61 11.71
N LEU A 21 -18.65 -7.92 12.92
CA LEU A 21 -18.22 -9.28 13.29
C LEU A 21 -19.33 -9.97 14.08
N LEU A 22 -19.50 -11.28 13.84
CA LEU A 22 -20.23 -12.18 14.73
C LEU A 22 -19.25 -13.24 15.24
N LEU A 23 -18.88 -13.14 16.51
CA LEU A 23 -17.84 -13.95 17.13
C LEU A 23 -18.44 -14.94 18.14
N GLY A 24 -17.98 -16.18 18.07
CA GLY A 24 -18.32 -17.21 19.06
C GLY A 24 -17.09 -17.76 19.77
N SER A 25 -17.32 -18.69 20.70
CA SER A 25 -16.29 -19.17 21.64
C SER A 25 -15.07 -19.80 20.96
N GLY A 26 -15.18 -20.22 19.70
CA GLY A 26 -14.06 -20.74 18.92
C GLY A 26 -12.93 -19.73 18.70
N ILE A 27 -13.17 -18.42 18.79
CA ILE A 27 -12.10 -17.42 18.66
C ILE A 27 -11.16 -17.39 19.88
N SER A 28 -11.67 -17.78 21.05
CA SER A 28 -10.91 -17.83 22.31
C SER A 28 -10.26 -19.19 22.56
N TYR A 29 -10.45 -20.17 21.65
CA TYR A 29 -9.97 -21.54 21.85
C TYR A 29 -8.43 -21.64 21.90
N SER A 30 -7.73 -20.94 21.00
CA SER A 30 -6.25 -20.91 21.01
C SER A 30 -5.67 -20.17 22.23
N ALA A 31 -6.49 -19.37 22.92
CA ALA A 31 -6.13 -18.78 24.21
C ALA A 31 -6.20 -19.79 25.35
N GLY A 32 -6.63 -21.04 25.12
CA GLY A 32 -6.86 -22.00 26.20
C GLY A 32 -8.20 -21.83 26.92
N ILE A 33 -9.11 -20.98 26.41
CA ILE A 33 -10.49 -20.92 26.90
C ILE A 33 -11.31 -22.01 26.20
N PRO A 34 -11.89 -22.97 26.93
CA PRO A 34 -12.70 -24.03 26.31
C PRO A 34 -13.97 -23.47 25.68
N THR A 35 -14.42 -24.10 24.59
CA THR A 35 -15.73 -23.81 24.01
C THR A 35 -16.86 -24.25 24.96
N GLY A 36 -18.10 -23.83 24.70
CA GLY A 36 -19.26 -24.27 25.50
C GLY A 36 -19.37 -25.80 25.64
N ARG A 37 -19.06 -26.55 24.58
CA ARG A 37 -18.96 -28.03 24.61
C ARG A 37 -17.82 -28.53 25.50
N GLY A 38 -16.68 -27.84 25.51
CA GLY A 38 -15.54 -28.15 26.38
C GLY A 38 -15.88 -27.97 27.86
N ILE A 39 -16.55 -26.85 28.20
CA ILE A 39 -17.01 -26.57 29.56
C ILE A 39 -18.02 -27.63 30.02
N LEU A 40 -18.99 -27.97 29.16
CA LEU A 40 -19.97 -29.03 29.46
C LEU A 40 -19.28 -30.37 29.78
N ARG A 41 -18.33 -30.77 28.95
CA ARG A 41 -17.57 -32.01 29.15
C ARG A 41 -16.81 -32.00 30.48
N GLU A 42 -16.21 -30.87 30.86
CA GLU A 42 -15.51 -30.72 32.13
C GLU A 42 -16.47 -30.82 33.32
N PHE A 43 -17.66 -30.23 33.25
CA PHE A 43 -18.67 -30.39 34.28
C PHE A 43 -19.19 -31.82 34.40
N CYS A 44 -19.47 -32.50 33.28
CA CYS A 44 -19.80 -33.92 33.29
C CYS A 44 -18.68 -34.75 33.93
N ARG A 45 -17.41 -34.41 33.65
CA ARG A 45 -16.23 -35.06 34.25
C ARG A 45 -16.21 -34.90 35.77
N ARG A 46 -16.44 -33.69 36.28
CA ARG A 46 -16.48 -33.43 37.73
C ARG A 46 -17.63 -34.16 38.41
N ILE A 47 -18.83 -34.16 37.80
CA ILE A 47 -19.99 -34.89 38.32
C ILE A 47 -19.68 -36.39 38.38
N MET A 48 -19.02 -36.94 37.35
CA MET A 48 -18.56 -38.33 37.30
C MET A 48 -17.66 -38.70 38.47
N PHE A 49 -16.62 -37.90 38.71
CA PHE A 49 -15.68 -38.11 39.83
C PHE A 49 -16.35 -38.02 41.20
N VAL A 50 -17.22 -37.03 41.41
CA VAL A 50 -18.00 -36.91 42.67
C VAL A 50 -18.91 -38.12 42.90
N ASN A 51 -19.37 -38.75 41.82
CA ASN A 51 -20.18 -39.96 41.86
C ASN A 51 -19.35 -41.26 41.95
N GLY A 52 -18.02 -41.16 42.15
CA GLY A 52 -17.12 -42.30 42.32
C GLY A 52 -16.88 -43.12 41.05
N ALA A 53 -17.13 -42.55 39.88
CA ALA A 53 -16.87 -43.18 38.59
C ALA A 53 -15.67 -42.53 37.89
N GLU A 54 -14.99 -43.30 37.06
CA GLU A 54 -13.84 -42.84 36.26
C GLU A 54 -13.89 -43.54 34.90
N GLU A 55 -14.70 -43.01 33.99
CA GLU A 55 -14.81 -43.48 32.60
C GLU A 55 -14.12 -42.49 31.64
N HIS A 56 -13.64 -43.00 30.50
CA HIS A 56 -12.90 -42.19 29.52
C HIS A 56 -13.77 -41.10 28.84
N ASP A 57 -15.07 -41.34 28.72
CA ASP A 57 -16.02 -40.39 28.14
C ASP A 57 -17.03 -39.92 29.19
N PRO A 58 -16.79 -38.73 29.81
CA PRO A 58 -17.69 -38.17 30.80
C PRO A 58 -19.10 -37.86 30.29
N VAL A 59 -19.22 -37.54 29.00
CA VAL A 59 -20.52 -37.20 28.39
C VAL A 59 -21.33 -38.48 28.25
N HIS A 60 -20.74 -39.53 27.69
CA HIS A 60 -21.40 -40.84 27.58
C HIS A 60 -21.75 -41.44 28.95
N TRP A 61 -20.87 -41.28 29.93
CA TRP A 61 -21.16 -41.68 31.31
C TRP A 61 -22.38 -40.94 31.88
N TYR A 62 -22.46 -39.62 31.66
CA TYR A 62 -23.58 -38.82 32.13
C TYR A 62 -24.90 -39.30 31.50
N GLU A 63 -24.90 -39.58 30.20
CA GLU A 63 -26.05 -40.13 29.49
C GLU A 63 -26.53 -41.44 30.07
N LYS A 64 -25.60 -42.37 30.31
CA LYS A 64 -25.90 -43.67 30.89
C LYS A 64 -26.46 -43.56 32.30
N LYS A 65 -25.96 -42.62 33.11
CA LYS A 65 -26.40 -42.47 34.51
C LYS A 65 -27.74 -41.75 34.64
N TYR A 66 -27.96 -40.69 33.85
CA TYR A 66 -29.16 -39.85 33.95
C TYR A 66 -30.22 -40.17 32.91
N GLY A 67 -29.94 -41.09 31.96
CA GLY A 67 -30.87 -41.53 30.93
C GLY A 67 -31.14 -40.51 29.82
N LYS A 68 -30.37 -39.42 29.76
CA LYS A 68 -30.51 -38.34 28.77
C LYS A 68 -29.19 -37.65 28.46
N ALA A 69 -29.07 -37.13 27.24
CA ALA A 69 -27.95 -36.28 26.79
C ALA A 69 -27.73 -35.09 27.74
N PRO A 70 -26.50 -34.80 28.19
CA PRO A 70 -26.25 -33.60 28.97
C PRO A 70 -26.46 -32.36 28.09
N LEU A 71 -27.31 -31.46 28.56
CA LEU A 71 -27.44 -30.12 27.99
C LEU A 71 -26.71 -29.11 28.90
N TYR A 72 -26.09 -28.11 28.29
CA TYR A 72 -25.24 -27.14 28.99
C TYR A 72 -25.96 -26.47 30.18
N ASN A 73 -27.17 -25.98 29.94
CA ASN A 73 -28.07 -25.42 30.92
C ASN A 73 -28.39 -26.40 32.07
N GLU A 74 -28.82 -27.62 31.76
CA GLU A 74 -29.26 -28.60 32.76
C GLU A 74 -28.13 -29.01 33.70
N VAL A 75 -26.92 -29.19 33.15
CA VAL A 75 -25.73 -29.53 33.92
C VAL A 75 -25.32 -28.38 34.83
N ILE A 76 -25.42 -27.12 34.36
CA ILE A 76 -25.13 -25.95 35.18
C ILE A 76 -26.17 -25.77 36.28
N GLU A 77 -27.46 -25.92 35.99
CA GLU A 77 -28.53 -25.84 37.00
C GLU A 77 -28.42 -26.95 38.05
N LEU A 78 -27.87 -28.11 37.68
CA LEU A 78 -27.57 -29.18 38.63
C LEU A 78 -26.46 -28.76 39.61
N LEU A 79 -25.42 -28.08 39.11
CA LEU A 79 -24.24 -27.69 39.88
C LEU A 79 -24.40 -26.39 40.68
N ALA A 80 -25.19 -25.44 40.19
CA ALA A 80 -25.42 -24.14 40.82
C ALA A 80 -26.89 -23.73 40.68
N LYS A 81 -27.52 -23.38 41.81
CA LYS A 81 -28.93 -23.00 41.88
C LYS A 81 -29.13 -21.50 41.73
N THR A 82 -28.13 -20.70 42.09
CA THR A 82 -28.18 -19.24 42.00
C THR A 82 -27.24 -18.69 40.93
N SER A 83 -27.54 -17.52 40.38
CA SER A 83 -26.67 -16.87 39.39
C SER A 83 -25.28 -16.52 39.94
N SER A 84 -25.16 -16.23 41.24
CA SER A 84 -23.87 -16.00 41.90
C SER A 84 -23.02 -17.26 41.97
N GLU A 85 -23.63 -18.43 42.25
CA GLU A 85 -22.94 -19.73 42.21
C GLU A 85 -22.52 -20.08 40.78
N ARG A 86 -23.39 -19.83 39.78
CA ARG A 86 -23.06 -20.04 38.36
C ARG A 86 -21.84 -19.23 37.95
N ASN A 87 -21.76 -17.96 38.36
CA ASN A 87 -20.59 -17.11 38.13
C ASN A 87 -19.33 -17.73 38.77
N GLY A 88 -19.41 -18.11 40.05
CA GLY A 88 -18.29 -18.75 40.75
C GLY A 88 -17.74 -20.00 40.04
N LEU A 89 -18.63 -20.84 39.48
CA LEU A 89 -18.23 -22.03 38.73
C LEU A 89 -17.57 -21.71 37.38
N LEU A 90 -18.02 -20.66 36.70
CA LEU A 90 -17.54 -20.34 35.35
C LEU A 90 -16.29 -19.46 35.34
N LYS A 91 -16.09 -18.69 36.41
CA LYS A 91 -15.00 -17.73 36.57
C LYS A 91 -13.61 -18.33 36.31
N GLU A 92 -13.37 -19.56 36.78
CA GLU A 92 -12.08 -20.25 36.62
C GLU A 92 -11.70 -20.53 35.16
N PHE A 93 -12.68 -20.64 34.25
CA PHE A 93 -12.43 -20.90 32.84
C PHE A 93 -12.00 -19.65 32.08
N PHE A 94 -12.31 -18.46 32.62
CA PHE A 94 -12.09 -17.18 31.96
C PHE A 94 -10.99 -16.34 32.60
N GLU A 95 -10.82 -16.43 33.92
CA GLU A 95 -9.77 -15.67 34.62
C GLU A 95 -8.43 -16.43 34.61
N PRO A 96 -7.34 -15.80 34.15
CA PRO A 96 -6.01 -16.39 34.22
C PRO A 96 -5.45 -16.40 35.63
N THR A 97 -4.75 -17.48 35.97
CA THR A 97 -3.75 -17.51 37.04
C THR A 97 -2.43 -16.90 36.57
N LEU A 98 -1.53 -16.54 37.50
CA LEU A 98 -0.21 -15.99 37.15
C LEU A 98 0.60 -16.92 36.24
N GLU A 99 0.56 -18.23 36.51
CA GLU A 99 1.23 -19.26 35.70
C GLU A 99 0.63 -19.34 34.29
N GLU A 100 -0.70 -19.24 34.16
CA GLU A 100 -1.38 -19.22 32.86
C GLU A 100 -1.00 -17.99 32.04
N VAL A 101 -0.86 -16.80 32.66
CA VAL A 101 -0.39 -15.59 31.96
C VAL A 101 1.03 -15.78 31.42
N GLU A 102 1.95 -16.34 32.24
CA GLU A 102 3.33 -16.62 31.79
C GLU A 102 3.35 -17.60 30.61
N GLN A 103 2.40 -18.53 30.55
CA GLN A 103 2.22 -19.48 29.46
C GLN A 103 1.38 -18.95 28.29
N LYS A 104 0.99 -17.67 28.30
CA LYS A 104 0.10 -17.04 27.31
C LYS A 104 -1.27 -17.73 27.17
N GLN A 105 -1.81 -18.25 28.27
CA GLN A 105 -3.17 -18.76 28.35
C GLN A 105 -4.11 -17.71 28.95
N LYS A 106 -5.37 -17.73 28.49
CA LYS A 106 -6.47 -16.82 28.82
C LYS A 106 -6.06 -15.33 28.70
N VAL A 107 -5.21 -15.05 27.73
CA VAL A 107 -4.80 -13.71 27.29
C VAL A 107 -5.17 -13.52 25.81
N PRO A 108 -5.29 -12.29 25.31
CA PRO A 108 -5.69 -12.06 23.93
C PRO A 108 -4.71 -12.71 22.94
N THR A 109 -5.28 -13.36 21.92
CA THR A 109 -4.53 -14.02 20.83
C THR A 109 -4.35 -13.10 19.63
N GLU A 110 -3.62 -13.56 18.61
CA GLU A 110 -3.45 -12.80 17.38
C GLU A 110 -4.79 -12.43 16.72
N ALA A 111 -5.81 -13.31 16.75
CA ALA A 111 -7.13 -12.97 16.26
C ALA A 111 -7.70 -11.71 16.93
N HIS A 112 -7.59 -11.62 18.26
CA HIS A 112 -8.07 -10.49 19.05
C HIS A 112 -7.30 -9.21 18.70
N TYR A 113 -5.97 -9.28 18.62
CA TYR A 113 -5.14 -8.14 18.24
C TYR A 113 -5.39 -7.66 16.82
N MET A 114 -5.59 -8.56 15.86
CA MET A 114 -5.86 -8.18 14.47
C MET A 114 -7.25 -7.56 14.32
N ILE A 115 -8.25 -8.08 15.05
CA ILE A 115 -9.57 -7.44 15.15
C ILE A 115 -9.41 -6.04 15.75
N ALA A 116 -8.69 -5.89 16.88
CA ALA A 116 -8.46 -4.58 17.49
C ALA A 116 -7.77 -3.60 16.54
N LYS A 117 -6.79 -4.06 15.74
CA LYS A 117 -6.12 -3.25 14.71
C LYS A 117 -7.04 -2.86 13.54
N LEU A 118 -7.99 -3.72 13.16
CA LEU A 118 -9.02 -3.42 12.16
C LEU A 118 -10.00 -2.36 12.70
N VAL A 119 -10.40 -2.48 13.97
CA VAL A 119 -11.26 -1.49 14.65
C VAL A 119 -10.54 -0.16 14.82
N GLN A 120 -9.29 -0.16 15.31
CA GLN A 120 -8.47 1.04 15.45
C GLN A 120 -8.36 1.83 14.14
N ARG A 121 -8.31 1.12 13.01
CA ARG A 121 -8.28 1.74 11.69
C ARG A 121 -9.65 2.12 11.17
N GLY A 122 -10.74 1.75 11.84
CA GLY A 122 -12.13 2.07 11.49
C GLY A 122 -12.74 1.15 10.43
N TYR A 123 -12.13 0.01 10.13
CA TYR A 123 -12.68 -0.97 9.18
C TYR A 123 -13.86 -1.76 9.78
N ILE A 124 -13.79 -2.05 11.07
CA ILE A 124 -14.85 -2.70 11.84
C ILE A 124 -15.31 -1.74 12.93
N LYS A 125 -16.62 -1.55 13.06
CA LYS A 125 -17.22 -0.68 14.10
C LYS A 125 -18.16 -1.41 15.05
N VAL A 126 -18.69 -2.56 14.64
CA VAL A 126 -19.66 -3.32 15.42
C VAL A 126 -19.18 -4.76 15.53
N ILE A 127 -19.17 -5.26 16.75
CA ILE A 127 -18.82 -6.64 17.07
C ILE A 127 -19.95 -7.21 17.91
N VAL A 128 -20.60 -8.24 17.40
CA VAL A 128 -21.57 -9.06 18.12
C VAL A 128 -20.83 -10.30 18.59
N THR A 129 -20.92 -10.65 19.86
CA THR A 129 -20.25 -11.83 20.41
C THR A 129 -21.16 -12.62 21.35
N THR A 130 -21.07 -13.96 21.26
CA THR A 130 -21.69 -14.86 22.24
C THR A 130 -20.75 -15.23 23.39
N ASN A 131 -19.52 -14.70 23.38
CA ASN A 131 -18.52 -14.97 24.40
C ASN A 131 -18.78 -14.18 25.68
N PHE A 132 -18.51 -14.84 26.80
CA PHE A 132 -18.53 -14.22 28.11
C PHE A 132 -17.19 -13.58 28.47
N ASP A 133 -16.07 -14.13 27.97
CA ASP A 133 -14.71 -13.65 28.24
C ASP A 133 -14.49 -12.19 27.81
N ARG A 134 -13.38 -11.61 28.25
CA ARG A 134 -13.02 -10.20 27.99
C ARG A 134 -11.76 -10.03 27.14
N LEU A 135 -11.35 -11.06 26.39
CA LEU A 135 -10.09 -11.03 25.64
C LEU A 135 -10.11 -9.99 24.52
N LEU A 136 -11.27 -9.80 23.88
CA LEU A 136 -11.43 -8.78 22.85
C LEU A 136 -11.31 -7.37 23.44
N GLU A 137 -11.95 -7.14 24.58
CA GLU A 137 -11.91 -5.88 25.33
C GLU A 137 -10.48 -5.54 25.73
N HIS A 138 -9.73 -6.50 26.28
CA HIS A 138 -8.31 -6.32 26.61
C HIS A 138 -7.48 -5.96 25.36
N ALA A 139 -7.68 -6.64 24.23
CA ALA A 139 -6.97 -6.29 23.00
C ALA A 139 -7.32 -4.88 22.48
N LEU A 140 -8.58 -4.44 22.65
CA LEU A 140 -9.00 -3.08 22.30
C LEU A 140 -8.34 -2.04 23.22
N ASP A 141 -8.29 -2.30 24.52
CA ASP A 141 -7.62 -1.46 25.52
C ASP A 141 -6.12 -1.30 25.21
N GLU A 142 -5.42 -2.41 24.95
CA GLU A 142 -3.99 -2.41 24.60
C GLU A 142 -3.69 -1.64 23.31
N HIS A 143 -4.64 -1.61 22.37
CA HIS A 143 -4.55 -0.83 21.14
C HIS A 143 -5.09 0.61 21.26
N ASN A 144 -5.42 1.07 22.48
CA ASN A 144 -5.97 2.40 22.77
C ASN A 144 -7.24 2.71 21.96
N VAL A 145 -8.08 1.71 21.72
CA VAL A 145 -9.34 1.88 21.00
C VAL A 145 -10.43 2.28 21.98
N GLN A 146 -11.18 3.33 21.66
CA GLN A 146 -12.38 3.68 22.41
C GLN A 146 -13.54 2.77 21.97
N TYR A 147 -14.20 2.12 22.92
CA TYR A 147 -15.34 1.25 22.65
C TYR A 147 -16.43 1.39 23.72
N GLN A 148 -17.66 1.02 23.36
CA GLN A 148 -18.76 0.84 24.29
C GLN A 148 -19.15 -0.64 24.31
N THR A 149 -19.37 -1.20 25.50
CA THR A 149 -19.83 -2.59 25.66
C THR A 149 -21.31 -2.57 26.03
N LEU A 150 -22.11 -3.40 25.35
CA LEU A 150 -23.54 -3.53 25.57
C LEU A 150 -23.84 -4.98 25.96
N TYR A 151 -24.36 -5.18 27.16
CA TYR A 151 -24.76 -6.51 27.64
C TYR A 151 -26.05 -6.51 28.49
N HIS A 152 -26.60 -5.33 28.81
CA HIS A 152 -27.89 -5.14 29.48
C HIS A 152 -28.76 -4.11 28.73
N ASP A 153 -30.09 -4.16 28.91
CA ASP A 153 -31.03 -3.24 28.26
C ASP A 153 -30.74 -1.76 28.57
N THR A 154 -30.30 -1.46 29.80
CA THR A 154 -29.88 -0.11 30.21
C THR A 154 -28.66 0.40 29.45
N ASP A 155 -27.76 -0.49 29.04
CA ASP A 155 -26.60 -0.11 28.23
C ASP A 155 -27.07 0.29 26.82
N ILE A 156 -28.04 -0.44 26.29
CA ILE A 156 -28.66 -0.17 24.98
C ILE A 156 -29.41 1.17 25.01
N GLU A 157 -30.11 1.48 26.11
CA GLU A 157 -30.78 2.78 26.29
C GLU A 157 -29.78 3.96 26.34
N GLY A 158 -28.64 3.77 27.01
CA GLY A 158 -27.61 4.78 27.17
C GLY A 158 -26.55 4.82 26.06
N MET A 159 -26.62 3.93 25.06
CA MET A 159 -25.55 3.76 24.08
C MET A 159 -25.37 4.99 23.18
N LYS A 160 -24.14 5.27 22.76
CA LYS A 160 -23.97 6.12 21.58
C LYS A 160 -24.51 5.37 20.37
N PRO A 161 -25.22 6.04 19.44
CA PRO A 161 -25.67 5.40 18.21
C PRO A 161 -24.50 4.72 17.48
N LEU A 162 -24.75 3.54 16.90
CA LEU A 162 -23.73 2.72 16.22
C LEU A 162 -22.91 3.50 15.18
N ALA A 163 -23.53 4.47 14.50
CA ALA A 163 -22.88 5.30 13.49
C ALA A 163 -21.81 6.26 14.07
N HIS A 164 -21.96 6.65 15.34
CA HIS A 164 -21.12 7.65 16.02
C HIS A 164 -20.14 7.04 17.02
N ALA A 165 -20.36 5.79 17.45
CA ALA A 165 -19.39 5.06 18.25
C ALA A 165 -18.18 4.67 17.41
N ASP A 166 -16.98 4.74 17.99
CA ASP A 166 -15.75 4.24 17.37
C ASP A 166 -15.80 2.72 17.25
N CYS A 167 -16.24 2.05 18.33
CA CYS A 167 -16.53 0.63 18.36
C CYS A 167 -17.69 0.32 19.32
N THR A 168 -18.57 -0.60 18.95
CA THR A 168 -19.59 -1.19 19.82
C THR A 168 -19.38 -2.69 19.92
N VAL A 169 -19.21 -3.20 21.13
CA VAL A 169 -19.12 -4.63 21.45
C VAL A 169 -20.43 -5.06 22.12
N LEU A 170 -21.25 -5.81 21.39
CA LEU A 170 -22.55 -6.32 21.84
C LEU A 170 -22.40 -7.78 22.30
N LYS A 171 -22.45 -8.02 23.60
CA LYS A 171 -22.37 -9.37 24.19
C LYS A 171 -23.78 -9.91 24.41
N VAL A 172 -24.26 -10.73 23.48
CA VAL A 172 -25.68 -11.11 23.42
C VAL A 172 -26.14 -11.99 24.57
N ASN A 173 -25.21 -12.73 25.18
CA ASN A 173 -25.48 -13.63 26.30
C ASN A 173 -25.07 -13.02 27.67
N GLY A 174 -24.46 -11.84 27.67
CA GLY A 174 -23.99 -11.15 28.87
C GLY A 174 -22.48 -11.18 29.07
N ASP A 175 -22.03 -10.76 30.26
CA ASP A 175 -20.62 -10.76 30.69
C ASP A 175 -20.48 -11.59 31.97
N TYR A 176 -19.45 -12.44 32.08
CA TYR A 176 -19.31 -13.33 33.24
C TYR A 176 -19.16 -12.56 34.57
N ARG A 177 -18.69 -11.31 34.56
CA ARG A 177 -18.54 -10.50 35.78
C ARG A 177 -19.87 -9.94 36.28
N ASP A 178 -20.91 -9.97 35.47
CA ASP A 178 -22.27 -9.58 35.85
C ASP A 178 -23.06 -10.82 36.27
N THR A 179 -23.58 -10.84 37.50
CA THR A 179 -24.41 -11.94 38.01
C THR A 179 -25.75 -12.10 37.26
N ARG A 180 -26.08 -11.20 36.33
CA ARG A 180 -27.30 -11.23 35.50
C ARG A 180 -27.08 -11.87 34.12
N PHE A 181 -25.91 -12.43 33.85
CA PHE A 181 -25.63 -13.07 32.56
C PHE A 181 -26.48 -14.32 32.31
N LYS A 182 -26.83 -14.53 31.04
CA LYS A 182 -27.85 -15.49 30.61
C LYS A 182 -27.19 -16.79 30.15
N ASN A 183 -27.39 -17.87 30.90
CA ASN A 183 -26.72 -19.15 30.67
C ASN A 183 -27.66 -20.35 30.54
N VAL A 184 -28.96 -20.15 30.77
CA VAL A 184 -29.97 -21.21 30.78
C VAL A 184 -30.93 -20.98 29.61
N THR A 185 -31.47 -22.06 29.04
CA THR A 185 -32.41 -22.03 27.90
C THR A 185 -33.55 -21.04 28.08
N ASP A 186 -34.16 -21.01 29.27
CA ASP A 186 -35.28 -20.09 29.56
C ASP A 186 -34.88 -18.60 29.44
N GLU A 187 -33.59 -18.27 29.62
CA GLU A 187 -33.02 -16.92 29.47
C GLU A 187 -32.54 -16.61 28.04
N LEU A 188 -32.25 -17.66 27.24
CA LEU A 188 -31.67 -17.60 25.90
C LEU A 188 -32.68 -17.77 24.76
N ASP A 189 -33.87 -18.32 25.04
CA ASP A 189 -34.90 -18.57 24.03
C ASP A 189 -35.57 -17.29 23.53
N ASN A 190 -35.52 -16.21 24.32
CA ASN A 190 -36.08 -14.92 23.94
C ASN A 190 -35.14 -13.76 24.29
N TYR A 191 -34.81 -12.95 23.29
CA TYR A 191 -34.19 -11.65 23.51
C TYR A 191 -35.21 -10.61 23.93
N THR A 192 -34.78 -9.67 24.79
CA THR A 192 -35.57 -8.49 25.12
C THR A 192 -35.84 -7.68 23.86
N LEU A 193 -36.95 -6.94 23.82
CA LEU A 193 -37.31 -6.15 22.66
C LEU A 193 -36.20 -5.15 22.23
N PRO A 194 -35.53 -4.43 23.14
CA PRO A 194 -34.43 -3.52 22.78
C PRO A 194 -33.25 -4.24 22.11
N LEU A 195 -32.79 -5.36 22.70
CA LEU A 195 -31.70 -6.16 22.14
C LEU A 195 -32.07 -6.75 20.78
N ALA A 196 -33.27 -7.32 20.66
CA ALA A 196 -33.74 -7.89 19.40
C ALA A 196 -33.83 -6.84 18.29
N GLN A 197 -34.30 -5.63 18.59
CA GLN A 197 -34.34 -4.53 17.62
C GLN A 197 -32.93 -4.09 17.19
N LEU A 198 -31.99 -3.98 18.13
CA LEU A 198 -30.61 -3.62 17.82
C LEU A 198 -29.93 -4.68 16.95
N LEU A 199 -30.06 -5.96 17.29
CA LEU A 199 -29.52 -7.07 16.50
C LEU A 199 -30.12 -7.11 15.09
N ARG A 200 -31.45 -6.93 14.97
CA ARG A 200 -32.09 -6.87 13.65
C ARG A 200 -31.52 -5.75 12.80
N ARG A 201 -31.29 -4.58 13.40
CA ARG A 201 -30.67 -3.44 12.74
C ARG A 201 -29.25 -3.77 12.27
N VAL A 202 -28.42 -4.37 13.12
CA VAL A 202 -27.06 -4.78 12.75
C VAL A 202 -27.09 -5.76 11.57
N PHE A 203 -27.92 -6.80 11.64
CA PHE A 203 -28.00 -7.82 10.59
C PHE A 203 -28.71 -7.35 9.29
N ASP A 204 -29.41 -6.22 9.30
CA ASP A 204 -30.01 -5.60 8.10
C ASP A 204 -29.07 -4.57 7.45
N GLU A 205 -28.33 -3.80 8.26
CA GLU A 205 -27.52 -2.66 7.81
C GLU A 205 -26.06 -3.02 7.47
N TYR A 206 -25.50 -4.10 8.04
CA TYR A 206 -24.08 -4.44 7.92
C TYR A 206 -23.84 -5.74 7.14
N GLY A 207 -22.67 -5.85 6.51
CA GLY A 207 -22.12 -7.14 6.09
C GLY A 207 -21.56 -7.87 7.30
N ILE A 208 -21.73 -9.17 7.41
CA ILE A 208 -21.33 -9.91 8.62
C ILE A 208 -20.19 -10.88 8.32
N ILE A 209 -19.14 -10.83 9.14
CA ILE A 209 -18.06 -11.81 9.13
C ILE A 209 -18.24 -12.68 10.38
N VAL A 210 -18.65 -13.93 10.18
CA VAL A 210 -18.88 -14.90 11.25
C VAL A 210 -17.61 -15.70 11.49
N SER A 211 -17.17 -15.85 12.74
CA SER A 211 -16.01 -16.65 13.11
C SER A 211 -16.16 -17.27 14.51
N GLY A 212 -15.80 -18.55 14.65
CA GLY A 212 -15.82 -19.24 15.94
C GLY A 212 -17.22 -19.54 16.52
N TRP A 213 -18.29 -19.32 15.75
CA TRP A 213 -19.68 -19.58 16.15
C TRP A 213 -20.25 -20.82 15.46
N SER A 214 -20.85 -21.75 16.22
CA SER A 214 -21.39 -23.01 15.71
C SER A 214 -22.88 -22.98 15.38
N ALA A 215 -23.59 -21.91 15.76
CA ALA A 215 -25.06 -21.76 15.66
C ALA A 215 -25.92 -22.79 16.41
N GLU A 216 -25.36 -23.89 16.90
CA GLU A 216 -26.09 -25.06 17.41
C GLU A 216 -26.99 -24.76 18.62
N TRP A 217 -26.53 -23.92 19.55
CA TRP A 217 -27.22 -23.68 20.81
C TRP A 217 -27.91 -22.31 20.90
N ASP A 218 -27.53 -21.34 20.07
CA ASP A 218 -28.05 -19.97 20.10
C ASP A 218 -29.35 -19.83 19.28
N THR A 219 -30.40 -20.56 19.65
CA THR A 219 -31.67 -20.63 18.88
C THR A 219 -32.30 -19.26 18.65
N ALA A 220 -32.39 -18.38 19.65
CA ALA A 220 -32.94 -17.04 19.47
C ALA A 220 -32.14 -16.19 18.47
N LEU A 221 -30.81 -16.32 18.46
CA LEU A 221 -29.96 -15.61 17.50
C LEU A 221 -30.19 -16.11 16.08
N ARG A 222 -30.29 -17.43 15.91
CA ARG A 222 -30.60 -18.04 14.60
C ARG A 222 -31.94 -17.56 14.07
N GLU A 223 -33.00 -17.63 14.88
CA GLU A 223 -34.33 -17.21 14.47
C GLU A 223 -34.40 -15.70 14.20
N LEU A 224 -33.68 -14.89 14.97
CA LEU A 224 -33.56 -13.46 14.71
C LEU A 224 -32.85 -13.21 13.36
N ILE A 225 -31.74 -13.90 13.09
CA ILE A 225 -31.05 -13.82 11.79
C ILE A 225 -31.99 -14.25 10.66
N LYS A 226 -32.79 -15.31 10.83
CA LYS A 226 -33.79 -15.75 9.84
C LYS A 226 -34.93 -14.75 9.65
N SER A 227 -35.26 -13.95 10.67
CA SER A 227 -36.30 -12.92 10.58
C SER A 227 -35.92 -11.70 9.73
N VAL A 228 -34.62 -11.45 9.53
CA VAL A 228 -34.13 -10.28 8.80
C VAL A 228 -33.96 -10.60 7.31
N LYS A 229 -34.67 -9.85 6.46
CA LYS A 229 -34.70 -10.08 5.00
C LYS A 229 -33.66 -9.30 4.21
N GLY A 230 -33.07 -8.25 4.78
CA GLY A 230 -32.09 -7.42 4.10
C GLY A 230 -30.82 -8.19 3.71
N ARG A 231 -30.30 -7.89 2.52
CA ARG A 231 -29.05 -8.44 1.96
C ARG A 231 -28.22 -7.33 1.29
N ARG A 232 -28.00 -6.23 2.03
CA ARG A 232 -27.32 -5.03 1.48
C ARG A 232 -25.83 -5.28 1.22
N TYR A 233 -25.21 -6.08 2.07
CA TYR A 233 -23.79 -6.43 2.02
C TYR A 233 -23.63 -7.93 2.26
N SER A 234 -22.59 -8.51 1.68
CA SER A 234 -22.33 -9.95 1.75
C SER A 234 -22.03 -10.43 3.17
N TRP A 235 -22.44 -11.66 3.46
CA TRP A 235 -22.03 -12.37 4.66
C TRP A 235 -20.89 -13.32 4.33
N TYR A 236 -19.94 -13.43 5.24
CA TYR A 236 -18.82 -14.35 5.15
C TYR A 236 -18.81 -15.24 6.39
N TRP A 237 -18.57 -16.53 6.18
CA TRP A 237 -18.51 -17.52 7.26
C TRP A 237 -17.14 -18.16 7.29
N HIS A 238 -16.34 -17.82 8.29
CA HIS A 238 -15.08 -18.49 8.55
C HIS A 238 -15.32 -19.81 9.29
N ALA A 239 -14.91 -20.91 8.64
CA ALA A 239 -15.08 -22.27 9.10
C ALA A 239 -13.71 -22.95 9.29
N PHE A 240 -13.50 -23.57 10.45
CA PHE A 240 -12.28 -24.35 10.72
C PHE A 240 -12.18 -25.63 9.86
N SER A 241 -13.32 -26.16 9.43
CA SER A 241 -13.39 -27.36 8.60
C SER A 241 -14.53 -27.28 7.59
N GLU A 242 -14.51 -28.15 6.59
CA GLU A 242 -15.55 -28.19 5.55
C GLU A 242 -16.94 -28.55 6.10
N LYS A 243 -16.98 -29.46 7.08
CA LYS A 243 -18.23 -29.94 7.69
C LYS A 243 -18.60 -29.06 8.86
N LEU A 244 -19.72 -28.36 8.73
CA LEU A 244 -20.29 -27.55 9.80
C LEU A 244 -21.47 -28.29 10.45
N THR A 245 -22.06 -27.67 11.46
CA THR A 245 -23.33 -28.13 12.04
C THR A 245 -24.46 -27.91 11.01
N PRO A 246 -25.52 -28.73 11.02
CA PRO A 246 -26.67 -28.55 10.13
C PRO A 246 -27.26 -27.13 10.21
N ASP A 247 -27.26 -26.55 11.40
CA ASP A 247 -27.79 -25.22 11.66
C ASP A 247 -26.93 -24.10 11.06
N ALA A 248 -25.60 -24.25 11.10
CA ALA A 248 -24.70 -23.33 10.45
C ALA A 248 -24.82 -23.42 8.92
N ASP A 249 -24.89 -24.64 8.36
CA ASP A 249 -25.10 -24.84 6.92
C ASP A 249 -26.45 -24.28 6.45
N GLU A 250 -27.52 -24.44 7.25
CA GLU A 250 -28.82 -23.84 6.98
C GLU A 250 -28.74 -22.30 6.94
N LEU A 251 -28.06 -21.68 7.91
CA LEU A 251 -27.89 -20.22 7.93
C LEU A 251 -27.04 -19.71 6.76
N ILE A 252 -25.96 -20.42 6.43
CA ILE A 252 -25.11 -20.08 5.27
C ILE A 252 -25.95 -20.12 4.00
N SER A 253 -26.78 -21.15 3.82
CA SER A 253 -27.69 -21.27 2.68
C SER A 253 -28.76 -20.17 2.68
N PHE A 254 -29.41 -19.94 3.83
CA PHE A 254 -30.46 -18.93 3.98
C PHE A 254 -29.93 -17.50 3.71
N ARG A 255 -28.71 -17.20 4.13
CA ARG A 255 -28.08 -15.88 3.95
C ARG A 255 -27.29 -15.73 2.65
N ASP A 256 -27.14 -16.80 1.87
CA ASP A 256 -26.25 -16.82 0.71
C ASP A 256 -24.82 -16.36 1.13
N ALA A 257 -24.36 -16.87 2.28
CA ALA A 257 -23.09 -16.46 2.87
C ALA A 257 -21.91 -17.18 2.18
N ILE A 258 -20.80 -16.46 2.02
CA ILE A 258 -19.59 -16.99 1.42
C ILE A 258 -18.79 -17.76 2.49
N LYS A 259 -18.78 -19.09 2.39
CA LYS A 259 -17.99 -19.96 3.27
C LYS A 259 -16.50 -19.92 2.91
N ILE A 260 -15.66 -19.51 3.87
CA ILE A 260 -14.19 -19.51 3.81
C ILE A 260 -13.71 -20.58 4.78
N VAL A 261 -12.99 -21.58 4.26
CA VAL A 261 -12.51 -22.70 5.08
C VAL A 261 -11.02 -22.51 5.37
N ASP A 262 -10.70 -22.34 6.65
CA ASP A 262 -9.33 -22.11 7.12
C ASP A 262 -9.00 -23.04 8.29
N PRO A 263 -8.34 -24.19 8.03
CA PRO A 263 -7.99 -25.16 9.06
C PRO A 263 -6.87 -24.68 10.00
N LYS A 264 -6.29 -23.51 9.76
CA LYS A 264 -5.31 -22.88 10.68
C LYS A 264 -6.00 -22.05 11.76
N GLY A 265 -7.32 -21.85 11.66
CA GLY A 265 -8.12 -21.22 12.70
C GLY A 265 -8.11 -19.69 12.67
N ALA A 266 -8.77 -19.11 13.68
CA ALA A 266 -9.11 -17.69 13.71
C ALA A 266 -7.88 -16.76 13.74
N ASP A 267 -6.80 -17.16 14.41
CA ASP A 267 -5.56 -16.37 14.48
C ASP A 267 -4.96 -16.16 13.09
N HIS A 268 -4.87 -17.22 12.28
CA HIS A 268 -4.41 -17.12 10.90
C HIS A 268 -5.38 -16.31 10.03
N PHE A 269 -6.69 -16.61 10.11
CA PHE A 269 -7.71 -15.93 9.30
C PHE A 269 -7.70 -14.41 9.49
N PHE A 270 -7.71 -13.92 10.73
CA PHE A 270 -7.74 -12.47 10.99
C PHE A 270 -6.39 -11.80 10.72
N THR A 271 -5.28 -12.50 10.86
CA THR A 271 -3.95 -12.01 10.45
C THR A 271 -3.92 -11.77 8.95
N GLU A 272 -4.28 -12.76 8.14
CA GLU A 272 -4.32 -12.65 6.69
C GLU A 272 -5.34 -11.59 6.23
N LEU A 273 -6.53 -11.53 6.84
CA LEU A 273 -7.52 -10.50 6.53
C LEU A 273 -6.95 -9.10 6.77
N TYR A 274 -6.34 -8.88 7.94
CA TYR A 274 -5.75 -7.59 8.27
C TYR A 274 -4.62 -7.22 7.30
N GLU A 275 -3.67 -8.12 7.05
CA GLU A 275 -2.55 -7.86 6.15
C GLU A 275 -3.01 -7.51 4.73
N ASN A 276 -3.98 -8.28 4.19
CA ASN A 276 -4.53 -8.04 2.87
C ASN A 276 -5.25 -6.68 2.78
N VAL A 277 -6.08 -6.33 3.77
CA VAL A 277 -6.76 -5.01 3.82
C VAL A 277 -5.73 -3.87 3.84
N ILE A 278 -4.65 -3.99 4.62
CA ILE A 278 -3.60 -2.98 4.70
C ILE A 278 -2.81 -2.87 3.40
N ASN A 279 -2.51 -3.99 2.75
CA ASN A 279 -1.78 -4.01 1.48
C ASN A 279 -2.61 -3.38 0.36
N ILE A 280 -3.90 -3.70 0.26
CA ILE A 280 -4.84 -3.08 -0.69
C ILE A 280 -4.89 -1.56 -0.46
N ALA A 281 -5.05 -1.11 0.79
CA ALA A 281 -5.07 0.32 1.12
C ALA A 281 -3.75 1.04 0.79
N LYS A 282 -2.60 0.37 0.94
CA LYS A 282 -1.29 0.91 0.54
C LYS A 282 -1.19 1.08 -0.97
N ILE A 283 -1.60 0.08 -1.75
CA ILE A 283 -1.61 0.14 -3.22
C ILE A 283 -2.50 1.30 -3.69
N LYS A 284 -3.69 1.45 -3.11
CA LYS A 284 -4.61 2.55 -3.39
C LYS A 284 -4.02 3.94 -3.08
N LYS A 285 -3.22 4.08 -2.02
CA LYS A 285 -2.52 5.35 -1.71
C LYS A 285 -1.40 5.69 -2.69
N VAL A 286 -0.83 4.68 -3.35
CA VAL A 286 0.18 4.82 -4.42
C VAL A 286 -0.51 5.06 -5.78
N SER A 287 -1.83 4.94 -5.87
CA SER A 287 -2.58 5.04 -7.12
C SER A 287 -2.49 6.43 -7.81
N PRO A 288 -2.78 6.48 -9.12
CA PRO A 288 -2.79 7.72 -9.93
C PRO A 288 -3.64 8.86 -9.36
N GLU A 289 -4.64 8.58 -8.51
CA GLU A 289 -5.48 9.59 -7.88
C GLU A 289 -4.69 10.52 -6.94
N ASN A 290 -3.68 9.99 -6.23
CA ASN A 290 -2.80 10.80 -5.37
C ASN A 290 -1.85 11.67 -6.21
N ILE A 291 -1.40 11.14 -7.34
CA ILE A 291 -0.60 11.90 -8.30
C ILE A 291 -1.44 13.06 -8.83
N GLN A 292 -2.61 12.80 -9.44
CA GLN A 292 -3.46 13.86 -10.01
C GLN A 292 -3.82 14.97 -9.01
N VAL A 293 -4.12 14.63 -7.75
CA VAL A 293 -4.37 15.62 -6.68
C VAL A 293 -3.13 16.45 -6.40
N LYS A 294 -1.96 15.82 -6.26
CA LYS A 294 -0.67 16.53 -6.10
C LYS A 294 -0.39 17.43 -7.30
N THR A 295 -0.59 16.94 -8.51
CA THR A 295 -0.39 17.68 -9.76
C THR A 295 -1.27 18.93 -9.82
N LYS A 296 -2.54 18.80 -9.44
CA LYS A 296 -3.49 19.92 -9.39
C LYS A 296 -3.08 20.94 -8.34
N ARG A 297 -2.66 20.51 -7.14
CA ARG A 297 -2.15 21.40 -6.08
C ARG A 297 -0.90 22.14 -6.53
N LEU A 298 0.07 21.44 -7.14
CA LEU A 298 1.29 22.06 -7.66
C LEU A 298 0.97 23.16 -8.67
N LYS A 299 0.11 22.88 -9.68
CA LYS A 299 -0.30 23.88 -10.68
C LYS A 299 -0.94 25.12 -10.02
N HIS A 300 -1.77 24.91 -9.01
CA HIS A 300 -2.38 26.00 -8.25
C HIS A 300 -1.34 26.81 -7.44
N TYR A 301 -0.37 26.15 -6.82
CA TYR A 301 0.73 26.83 -6.12
C TYR A 301 1.60 27.66 -7.07
N ILE A 302 1.90 27.16 -8.27
CA ILE A 302 2.62 27.92 -9.31
C ILE A 302 1.81 29.14 -9.75
N GLN A 303 0.50 28.96 -9.97
CA GLN A 303 -0.40 30.03 -10.40
C GLN A 303 -0.49 31.15 -9.35
N ASP A 304 -0.69 30.78 -8.09
CA ASP A 304 -0.86 31.69 -6.95
C ASP A 304 0.47 32.22 -6.37
N ARG A 305 1.62 31.78 -6.91
CA ARG A 305 2.97 32.12 -6.41
C ARG A 305 3.18 31.73 -4.94
N ARG A 306 2.70 30.55 -4.56
CA ARG A 306 2.88 29.95 -3.23
C ARG A 306 4.23 29.24 -3.13
N GLU A 307 5.30 30.02 -3.04
CA GLU A 307 6.69 29.52 -3.12
C GLU A 307 7.09 28.61 -1.94
N ILE A 308 6.55 28.85 -0.74
CA ILE A 308 6.80 28.01 0.44
C ILE A 308 6.23 26.61 0.19
N GLU A 309 4.97 26.52 -0.22
CA GLU A 309 4.29 25.26 -0.47
C GLU A 309 4.88 24.50 -1.65
N LEU A 310 5.36 25.20 -2.69
CA LEU A 310 6.12 24.59 -3.79
C LEU A 310 7.41 23.94 -3.27
N ARG A 311 8.19 24.69 -2.47
CA ARG A 311 9.44 24.24 -1.88
C ARG A 311 9.23 23.04 -0.97
N GLU A 312 8.25 23.10 -0.08
CA GLU A 312 7.89 22.00 0.83
C GLU A 312 7.47 20.76 0.05
N MET A 313 6.59 20.94 -0.95
CA MET A 313 6.08 19.82 -1.75
C MET A 313 7.17 19.09 -2.52
N LEU A 314 8.05 19.82 -3.23
CA LEU A 314 9.17 19.21 -3.94
C LEU A 314 10.18 18.61 -2.97
N THR A 315 10.55 19.32 -1.90
CA THR A 315 11.52 18.83 -0.91
C THR A 315 11.05 17.56 -0.23
N ASP A 316 9.77 17.47 0.14
CA ASP A 316 9.22 16.26 0.75
C ASP A 316 9.10 15.10 -0.24
N GLN A 317 8.84 15.36 -1.53
CA GLN A 317 8.92 14.29 -2.53
C GLN A 317 10.36 13.84 -2.77
N THR A 318 11.34 14.75 -2.80
CA THR A 318 12.76 14.41 -2.87
C THR A 318 13.17 13.55 -1.69
N ARG A 319 12.83 13.95 -0.45
CA ARG A 319 13.12 13.17 0.76
C ARG A 319 12.55 11.76 0.70
N LYS A 320 11.32 11.59 0.23
CA LYS A 320 10.70 10.26 0.10
C LYS A 320 11.49 9.35 -0.85
N VAL A 321 11.96 9.89 -1.98
CA VAL A 321 12.78 9.14 -2.94
C VAL A 321 14.14 8.80 -2.34
N THR A 322 14.82 9.77 -1.73
CA THR A 322 16.15 9.54 -1.14
C THR A 322 16.11 8.60 0.06
N SER A 323 15.11 8.72 0.95
CA SER A 323 14.92 7.79 2.07
C SER A 323 14.61 6.39 1.58
N PHE A 324 13.75 6.25 0.56
CA PHE A 324 13.48 4.95 -0.05
C PHE A 324 14.75 4.29 -0.57
N LEU A 325 15.61 5.02 -1.31
CA LEU A 325 16.89 4.49 -1.77
C LEU A 325 17.80 4.09 -0.60
N PHE A 326 17.90 4.95 0.42
CA PHE A 326 18.78 4.72 1.55
C PHE A 326 18.41 3.46 2.36
N GLU A 327 17.12 3.13 2.44
CA GLU A 327 16.59 1.93 3.10
C GLU A 327 16.83 0.63 2.31
N GLN A 328 17.28 0.71 1.05
CA GLN A 328 17.51 -0.49 0.24
C GLN A 328 18.83 -1.19 0.57
N ARG A 329 18.84 -2.50 0.34
CA ARG A 329 20.05 -3.33 0.43
C ARG A 329 20.76 -3.39 -0.92
N TYR A 330 22.04 -3.07 -0.93
CA TYR A 330 22.91 -3.07 -2.13
C TYR A 330 23.96 -4.19 -2.13
N THR A 331 23.99 -5.02 -1.09
CA THR A 331 24.95 -6.12 -0.97
C THR A 331 24.36 -7.44 -1.50
N GLY A 332 25.20 -8.26 -2.13
CA GLY A 332 24.82 -9.57 -2.68
C GLY A 332 24.69 -9.51 -4.20
N GLU A 333 24.97 -10.62 -4.88
CA GLU A 333 24.74 -10.74 -6.33
C GLU A 333 23.24 -10.80 -6.59
N ALA A 334 22.74 -9.90 -7.43
CA ALA A 334 21.33 -9.87 -7.85
C ALA A 334 21.15 -10.55 -9.19
N THR A 335 20.09 -11.34 -9.33
CA THR A 335 19.71 -11.93 -10.63
C THR A 335 19.16 -10.86 -11.59
N VAL A 336 19.04 -11.19 -12.88
CA VAL A 336 18.47 -10.29 -13.89
C VAL A 336 17.01 -9.94 -13.57
N GLU A 337 16.23 -10.92 -13.08
CA GLU A 337 14.84 -10.71 -12.68
C GLU A 337 14.74 -9.79 -11.46
N GLU A 338 15.59 -10.00 -10.46
CA GLU A 338 15.65 -9.14 -9.27
C GLU A 338 16.05 -7.71 -9.62
N LEU A 339 17.02 -7.53 -10.53
CA LEU A 339 17.41 -6.23 -11.07
C LEU A 339 16.27 -5.57 -11.84
N SER A 340 15.54 -6.33 -12.67
CA SER A 340 14.38 -5.84 -13.42
C SER A 340 13.28 -5.33 -12.49
N VAL A 341 12.93 -6.10 -11.46
CA VAL A 341 11.96 -5.71 -10.42
C VAL A 341 12.46 -4.49 -9.65
N ARG A 342 13.76 -4.43 -9.33
CA ARG A 342 14.39 -3.29 -8.66
C ARG A 342 14.28 -2.02 -9.50
N ILE A 343 14.62 -2.07 -10.79
CA ILE A 343 14.53 -0.93 -11.71
C ILE A 343 13.10 -0.42 -11.78
N GLN A 344 12.12 -1.29 -12.00
CA GLN A 344 10.71 -0.91 -12.03
C GLN A 344 10.23 -0.28 -10.72
N THR A 345 10.65 -0.85 -9.59
CA THR A 345 10.30 -0.32 -8.26
C THR A 345 10.89 1.09 -8.06
N VAL A 346 12.17 1.30 -8.38
CA VAL A 346 12.82 2.61 -8.26
C VAL A 346 12.17 3.63 -9.21
N ALA A 347 11.87 3.22 -10.44
CA ALA A 347 11.18 4.05 -11.42
C ALA A 347 9.81 4.52 -10.90
N GLU A 348 9.01 3.60 -10.36
CA GLU A 348 7.68 3.91 -9.81
C GLU A 348 7.77 4.85 -8.61
N LYS A 349 8.73 4.65 -7.71
CA LYS A 349 8.97 5.57 -6.58
C LYS A 349 9.43 6.96 -7.03
N SER A 350 10.11 7.05 -8.18
CA SER A 350 10.62 8.31 -8.75
C SER A 350 9.57 9.07 -9.55
N LYS A 351 8.54 8.38 -10.06
CA LYS A 351 7.52 8.89 -10.96
C LYS A 351 6.89 10.20 -10.48
N THR A 352 6.45 10.26 -9.22
CA THR A 352 5.80 11.46 -8.68
C THR A 352 6.76 12.66 -8.67
N LEU A 353 8.01 12.48 -8.25
CA LEU A 353 8.98 13.57 -8.19
C LEU A 353 9.33 14.09 -9.59
N ALA A 354 9.59 13.18 -10.54
CA ALA A 354 9.86 13.52 -11.93
C ALA A 354 8.70 14.30 -12.57
N MET A 355 7.45 13.88 -12.30
CA MET A 355 6.26 14.56 -12.81
C MET A 355 6.08 15.97 -12.23
N LEU A 356 6.31 16.14 -10.93
CA LEU A 356 6.26 17.47 -10.32
C LEU A 356 7.36 18.39 -10.85
N ALA A 357 8.57 17.84 -11.05
CA ALA A 357 9.69 18.59 -11.62
C ALA A 357 9.41 19.01 -13.07
N ALA A 358 8.86 18.11 -13.90
CA ALA A 358 8.44 18.42 -15.27
C ALA A 358 7.43 19.58 -15.30
N ILE A 359 6.38 19.49 -14.48
CA ILE A 359 5.31 20.49 -14.47
C ILE A 359 5.78 21.83 -13.92
N LEU A 360 6.61 21.83 -12.87
CA LEU A 360 7.20 23.07 -12.37
C LEU A 360 8.11 23.71 -13.41
N ALA A 361 8.95 22.95 -14.10
CA ALA A 361 9.79 23.45 -15.18
C ALA A 361 8.97 23.99 -16.35
N TYR A 362 7.87 23.32 -16.71
CA TYR A 362 6.99 23.72 -17.81
C TYR A 362 6.19 25.00 -17.51
N TYR A 363 5.74 25.19 -16.27
CA TYR A 363 4.93 26.36 -15.89
C TYR A 363 5.71 27.41 -15.08
N ILE A 364 7.03 27.34 -15.10
CA ILE A 364 7.90 28.20 -14.29
C ILE A 364 7.63 29.69 -14.51
N ARG A 365 7.66 30.48 -13.44
CA ARG A 365 7.40 31.93 -13.46
C ARG A 365 8.45 32.77 -12.76
N THR A 366 9.24 32.18 -11.85
CA THR A 366 10.19 32.91 -10.99
C THR A 366 11.59 32.26 -11.01
N SER A 367 12.61 33.04 -10.66
CA SER A 367 13.98 32.53 -10.50
C SER A 367 14.10 31.57 -9.31
N GLU A 368 13.34 31.80 -8.23
CA GLU A 368 13.30 30.93 -7.05
C GLU A 368 12.82 29.51 -7.39
N GLN A 369 11.85 29.39 -8.30
CA GLN A 369 11.40 28.09 -8.81
C GLN A 369 12.49 27.38 -9.62
N ALA A 370 13.31 28.12 -10.38
CA ALA A 370 14.44 27.56 -11.12
C ALA A 370 15.51 27.04 -10.16
N GLU A 371 15.82 27.82 -9.13
CA GLU A 371 16.74 27.41 -8.06
C GLU A 371 16.24 26.19 -7.31
N LEU A 372 14.93 26.09 -7.04
CA LEU A 372 14.34 24.91 -6.43
C LEU A 372 14.54 23.65 -7.29
N LEU A 373 14.32 23.74 -8.61
CA LEU A 373 14.57 22.63 -9.53
C LEU A 373 16.04 22.19 -9.55
N ILE A 374 16.97 23.16 -9.57
CA ILE A 374 18.41 22.92 -9.49
C ILE A 374 18.75 22.22 -8.18
N GLN A 375 18.30 22.75 -7.04
CA GLN A 375 18.52 22.15 -5.72
C GLN A 375 17.93 20.74 -5.62
N THR A 376 16.78 20.48 -6.25
CA THR A 376 16.19 19.14 -6.30
C THR A 376 17.10 18.16 -7.06
N ALA A 377 17.66 18.57 -8.21
CA ALA A 377 18.62 17.75 -8.94
C ALA A 377 19.92 17.53 -8.15
N GLU A 378 20.47 18.58 -7.52
CA GLU A 378 21.66 18.50 -6.66
C GLU A 378 21.49 17.49 -5.52
N ARG A 379 20.36 17.53 -4.80
CA ARG A 379 20.11 16.64 -3.67
C ARG A 379 20.10 15.16 -4.06
N LEU A 380 19.68 14.84 -5.28
CA LEU A 380 19.68 13.46 -5.81
C LEU A 380 21.10 12.96 -6.17
N THR A 381 22.10 13.84 -6.17
CA THR A 381 23.49 13.41 -6.35
C THR A 381 24.13 12.94 -5.04
N GLY A 382 23.71 13.44 -3.86
CA GLY A 382 24.43 13.19 -2.60
C GLY A 382 23.99 11.98 -1.78
N SER A 383 22.71 11.59 -1.82
CA SER A 383 22.19 10.51 -0.96
C SER A 383 22.40 9.12 -1.59
N ARG A 384 23.60 8.56 -1.45
CA ARG A 384 24.01 7.32 -2.12
C ARG A 384 24.77 6.35 -1.22
N HIS A 385 24.59 5.07 -1.49
CA HIS A 385 25.49 4.00 -1.03
C HIS A 385 26.63 3.83 -2.03
N HIS A 386 27.82 3.50 -1.52
CA HIS A 386 29.05 3.31 -2.31
C HIS A 386 29.61 1.89 -2.23
N HIS A 387 28.99 1.01 -1.43
CA HIS A 387 29.46 -0.35 -1.19
C HIS A 387 28.34 -1.34 -1.55
N GLY A 388 28.66 -2.33 -2.37
CA GLY A 388 27.68 -3.31 -2.84
C GLY A 388 27.95 -3.81 -4.26
N ASP A 389 26.98 -4.52 -4.82
CA ASP A 389 26.97 -4.93 -6.22
C ASP A 389 26.81 -3.71 -7.15
N ALA A 390 27.63 -3.66 -8.20
CA ALA A 390 27.67 -2.51 -9.11
C ALA A 390 26.32 -2.27 -9.82
N SER A 391 25.61 -3.34 -10.22
CA SER A 391 24.31 -3.23 -10.89
C SER A 391 23.22 -2.73 -9.93
N LEU A 392 23.21 -3.21 -8.69
CA LEU A 392 22.32 -2.69 -7.65
C LEU A 392 22.60 -1.21 -7.36
N LEU A 393 23.88 -0.85 -7.20
CA LEU A 393 24.29 0.54 -6.95
C LEU A 393 23.89 1.47 -8.10
N ALA A 394 23.97 1.00 -9.36
CA ALA A 394 23.58 1.76 -10.54
C ALA A 394 22.10 2.17 -10.54
N THR A 395 21.22 1.38 -9.90
CA THR A 395 19.79 1.74 -9.80
C THR A 395 19.54 3.04 -9.04
N GLN A 396 20.51 3.51 -8.23
CA GLN A 396 20.44 4.80 -7.54
C GLN A 396 20.47 6.01 -8.48
N GLU A 397 20.91 5.85 -9.74
CA GLU A 397 20.94 6.92 -10.74
C GLU A 397 19.57 7.22 -11.36
N ILE A 398 18.66 6.24 -11.34
CA ILE A 398 17.37 6.33 -12.03
C ILE A 398 16.58 7.59 -11.66
N PRO A 399 16.43 7.96 -10.37
CA PRO A 399 15.66 9.15 -10.02
C PRO A 399 16.29 10.45 -10.50
N LEU A 400 17.63 10.55 -10.49
CA LEU A 400 18.34 11.72 -10.98
C LEU A 400 18.12 11.88 -12.49
N GLN A 401 18.24 10.79 -13.26
CA GLN A 401 17.99 10.83 -14.71
C GLN A 401 16.54 11.21 -15.03
N ALA A 402 15.59 10.60 -14.33
CA ALA A 402 14.17 10.90 -14.50
C ALA A 402 13.87 12.39 -14.27
N VAL A 403 14.40 12.98 -13.20
CA VAL A 403 14.22 14.40 -12.87
C VAL A 403 14.97 15.32 -13.85
N PHE A 404 16.23 14.99 -14.17
CA PHE A 404 17.06 15.79 -15.07
C PHE A 404 16.44 15.92 -16.46
N TYR A 405 16.07 14.80 -17.08
CA TYR A 405 15.39 14.81 -18.38
C TYR A 405 14.00 15.47 -18.28
N SER A 406 13.25 15.25 -17.19
CA SER A 406 11.94 15.90 -16.98
C SER A 406 12.04 17.42 -17.00
N ILE A 407 13.04 17.99 -16.32
CA ILE A 407 13.27 19.44 -16.31
C ILE A 407 13.75 19.91 -17.69
N GLY A 408 14.72 19.19 -18.26
CA GLY A 408 15.34 19.53 -19.54
C GLY A 408 14.37 19.56 -20.71
N ILE A 409 13.58 18.51 -20.89
CA ILE A 409 12.56 18.41 -21.93
C ILE A 409 11.51 19.50 -21.74
N SER A 410 11.03 19.73 -20.51
CA SER A 410 10.05 20.79 -20.21
C SER A 410 10.59 22.19 -20.53
N ALA A 411 11.89 22.43 -20.28
CA ALA A 411 12.55 23.68 -20.64
C ALA A 411 12.61 23.87 -22.16
N VAL A 412 12.91 22.81 -22.92
CA VAL A 412 12.89 22.84 -24.40
C VAL A 412 11.48 23.07 -24.94
N MET A 413 10.46 22.36 -24.43
CA MET A 413 9.06 22.55 -24.82
C MET A 413 8.60 24.00 -24.65
N LYS A 414 9.14 24.71 -23.65
CA LYS A 414 8.82 26.11 -23.37
C LYS A 414 9.84 27.11 -23.91
N LYS A 415 10.78 26.66 -24.74
CA LYS A 415 11.86 27.49 -25.29
C LYS A 415 12.63 28.28 -24.21
N ASN A 416 12.67 27.74 -22.99
CA ASN A 416 13.35 28.34 -21.84
C ASN A 416 14.79 27.84 -21.77
N TYR A 417 15.59 28.20 -22.77
CA TYR A 417 16.98 27.75 -22.89
C TYR A 417 17.90 28.34 -21.80
N GLN A 418 17.46 29.41 -21.12
CA GLN A 418 18.13 29.94 -19.93
C GLN A 418 18.01 28.98 -18.74
N LEU A 419 16.81 28.43 -18.48
CA LEU A 419 16.64 27.36 -17.48
C LEU A 419 17.45 26.13 -17.87
N LEU A 420 17.44 25.76 -19.16
CA LEU A 420 18.20 24.61 -19.65
C LEU A 420 19.71 24.78 -19.41
N ASN A 421 20.28 25.94 -19.76
CA ASN A 421 21.70 26.23 -19.50
C ASN A 421 22.01 26.22 -18.00
N LYS A 422 21.13 26.78 -17.16
CA LYS A 422 21.27 26.72 -15.70
C LYS A 422 21.26 25.29 -15.17
N LEU A 423 20.38 24.43 -15.67
CA LEU A 423 20.32 23.01 -15.31
C LEU A 423 21.63 22.29 -15.66
N PHE A 424 22.29 22.66 -16.75
CA PHE A 424 23.56 22.05 -17.16
C PHE A 424 24.77 22.51 -16.34
N THR A 425 24.73 23.72 -15.79
CA THR A 425 25.94 24.39 -15.27
C THR A 425 25.92 24.69 -13.77
N LEU A 426 24.73 24.88 -13.17
CA LEU A 426 24.62 25.29 -11.79
C LEU A 426 24.57 24.16 -10.76
N PRO A 427 23.92 22.99 -11.02
CA PRO A 427 23.89 21.93 -10.02
C PRO A 427 25.30 21.46 -9.66
N LYS A 428 25.58 21.34 -8.37
CA LYS A 428 26.81 20.73 -7.84
C LYS A 428 26.59 19.26 -7.49
N VAL A 429 27.57 18.44 -7.85
CA VAL A 429 27.61 17.02 -7.48
C VAL A 429 27.99 16.92 -5.99
N GLN A 430 27.03 16.49 -5.17
CA GLN A 430 27.17 16.34 -3.72
C GLN A 430 27.73 14.98 -3.30
N ASP A 431 27.85 14.03 -4.24
CA ASP A 431 28.50 12.73 -4.00
C ASP A 431 29.98 12.93 -3.60
N PRO A 432 30.40 12.51 -2.40
CA PRO A 432 31.79 12.68 -1.94
C PRO A 432 32.84 12.00 -2.84
N HIS A 433 32.47 10.97 -3.61
CA HIS A 433 33.39 10.28 -4.51
C HIS A 433 33.40 10.87 -5.93
N ARG A 434 32.38 11.66 -6.29
CA ARG A 434 32.19 12.23 -7.64
C ARG A 434 32.12 13.76 -7.67
N HIS A 435 32.35 14.44 -6.54
CA HIS A 435 32.26 15.90 -6.41
C HIS A 435 33.22 16.69 -7.33
N HIS A 436 34.24 16.04 -7.88
CA HIS A 436 35.17 16.61 -8.85
C HIS A 436 34.60 16.66 -10.28
N LEU A 437 33.54 15.90 -10.56
CA LEU A 437 32.88 15.87 -11.86
C LEU A 437 31.96 17.09 -12.03
N SER A 438 31.83 17.55 -13.27
CA SER A 438 30.71 18.43 -13.64
C SER A 438 29.38 17.68 -13.49
N PHE A 439 28.28 18.43 -13.41
CA PHE A 439 26.95 17.82 -13.37
C PHE A 439 26.61 17.05 -14.66
N LEU A 440 27.07 17.53 -15.81
CA LEU A 440 26.87 16.85 -17.10
C LEU A 440 27.62 15.51 -17.15
N ALA A 441 28.87 15.49 -16.70
CA ALA A 441 29.66 14.25 -16.61
C ALA A 441 29.06 13.29 -15.59
N ALA A 442 28.59 13.78 -14.44
CA ALA A 442 27.97 12.94 -13.42
C ALA A 442 26.64 12.30 -13.87
N THR A 443 25.93 12.95 -14.80
CA THR A 443 24.67 12.45 -15.36
C THR A 443 24.88 11.66 -16.66
N ALA A 444 26.11 11.40 -17.11
CA ALA A 444 26.39 10.62 -18.31
C ALA A 444 25.96 9.14 -18.14
N PRO A 445 25.00 8.63 -18.94
CA PRO A 445 24.46 7.27 -18.79
C PRO A 445 25.52 6.17 -18.90
N GLN A 446 26.51 6.36 -19.77
CA GLN A 446 27.61 5.44 -20.08
C GLN A 446 28.37 4.94 -18.88
N THR A 447 28.54 5.79 -17.87
CA THR A 447 29.38 5.45 -16.72
C THR A 447 28.69 4.53 -15.73
N VAL A 448 27.35 4.49 -15.72
CA VAL A 448 26.60 3.80 -14.65
C VAL A 448 25.38 3.04 -15.18
N LEU A 449 24.56 3.65 -16.03
CA LEU A 449 23.30 3.04 -16.48
C LEU A 449 23.48 2.12 -17.69
N ASP A 450 24.35 2.43 -18.65
CA ASP A 450 24.55 1.57 -19.83
C ASP A 450 24.95 0.14 -19.42
N PRO A 451 25.93 -0.08 -18.50
CA PRO A 451 26.25 -1.44 -18.04
C PRO A 451 25.10 -2.15 -17.32
N LEU A 452 24.24 -1.41 -16.63
CA LEU A 452 23.07 -1.96 -15.94
C LEU A 452 22.04 -2.48 -16.95
N PHE A 453 21.69 -1.67 -17.95
CA PHE A 453 20.67 -2.03 -18.94
C PHE A 453 21.18 -3.05 -19.95
N GLU A 454 22.48 -3.06 -20.27
CA GLU A 454 23.11 -4.15 -21.03
C GLU A 454 22.97 -5.50 -20.31
N LYS A 455 23.22 -5.54 -18.99
CA LYS A 455 23.08 -6.75 -18.17
C LYS A 455 21.63 -7.24 -18.12
N VAL A 456 20.67 -6.33 -18.00
CA VAL A 456 19.24 -6.69 -17.88
C VAL A 456 18.62 -7.09 -19.22
N SER A 457 19.21 -6.70 -20.35
CA SER A 457 18.71 -7.03 -21.70
C SER A 457 19.22 -8.37 -22.25
N GLU A 458 19.79 -9.24 -21.40
CA GLU A 458 20.28 -10.60 -21.74
C GLU A 458 21.17 -10.70 -22.99
N GLY A 459 21.89 -9.63 -23.34
CA GLY A 459 22.81 -9.64 -24.48
C GLY A 459 22.16 -9.57 -25.86
N GLU A 460 20.88 -9.16 -25.97
CA GLU A 460 20.43 -8.54 -27.23
C GLU A 460 21.29 -7.28 -27.44
N LYS A 461 22.33 -7.40 -28.26
CA LYS A 461 23.18 -6.28 -28.71
C LYS A 461 22.34 -5.29 -29.52
N HIS A 462 21.47 -4.55 -28.85
CA HIS A 462 20.95 -3.34 -29.42
C HIS A 462 22.06 -2.31 -29.29
N LEU A 463 22.56 -1.81 -30.41
CA LEU A 463 23.36 -0.58 -30.51
C LEU A 463 22.61 0.66 -29.98
N ALA A 464 21.48 0.47 -29.29
CA ALA A 464 20.56 1.51 -28.86
C ALA A 464 20.97 2.01 -27.45
N PRO A 465 21.15 3.32 -27.26
CA PRO A 465 21.46 3.93 -25.96
C PRO A 465 20.45 3.54 -24.87
N THR A 466 20.86 3.53 -23.59
CA THR A 466 20.00 3.34 -22.40
C THR A 466 18.69 4.12 -22.47
N GLU A 467 18.75 5.31 -23.07
CA GLU A 467 17.62 6.19 -23.26
C GLU A 467 16.49 5.55 -24.07
N THR A 468 16.81 4.61 -24.96
CA THR A 468 15.84 3.88 -25.78
C THR A 468 15.08 2.82 -24.98
N VAL A 469 15.78 2.13 -24.07
CA VAL A 469 15.23 1.00 -23.30
C VAL A 469 14.37 1.47 -22.13
N PHE A 470 14.76 2.57 -21.48
CA PHE A 470 14.12 3.01 -20.25
C PHE A 470 13.74 4.49 -20.23
N THR A 471 14.69 5.41 -20.42
CA THR A 471 14.45 6.85 -20.18
C THR A 471 13.34 7.41 -21.08
N TYR A 472 13.36 7.09 -22.37
CA TYR A 472 12.34 7.51 -23.33
C TYR A 472 10.95 6.94 -23.03
N PRO A 473 10.72 5.60 -22.94
CA PRO A 473 9.39 5.08 -22.69
C PRO A 473 8.83 5.54 -21.33
N PHE A 474 9.67 5.61 -20.29
CA PHE A 474 9.27 6.12 -18.97
C PHE A 474 8.80 7.57 -19.02
N LEU A 475 9.59 8.45 -19.65
CA LEU A 475 9.26 9.87 -19.71
C LEU A 475 8.13 10.18 -20.70
N LYS A 476 8.04 9.44 -21.80
CA LYS A 476 6.93 9.57 -22.75
C LYS A 476 5.60 9.35 -22.04
N TYR A 477 5.48 8.23 -21.31
CA TYR A 477 4.30 7.95 -20.51
C TYR A 477 4.02 9.04 -19.48
N LEU A 478 5.05 9.51 -18.77
CA LEU A 478 4.94 10.56 -17.76
C LEU A 478 4.44 11.90 -18.34
N PHE A 479 4.96 12.35 -19.48
CA PHE A 479 4.59 13.64 -20.10
C PHE A 479 3.18 13.61 -20.70
N ILE A 480 2.77 12.49 -21.28
CA ILE A 480 1.40 12.29 -21.76
C ILE A 480 0.41 12.26 -20.59
N GLU A 481 0.72 11.50 -19.51
CA GLU A 481 -0.11 11.45 -18.30
C GLU A 481 -0.24 12.82 -17.62
N ALA A 482 0.86 13.59 -17.58
CA ALA A 482 0.88 14.95 -17.04
C ALA A 482 0.16 16.00 -17.92
N ARG A 483 -0.24 15.62 -19.14
CA ARG A 483 -0.79 16.49 -20.20
C ARG A 483 0.16 17.64 -20.53
N LEU A 484 1.46 17.35 -20.61
CA LEU A 484 2.48 18.29 -21.06
C LEU A 484 2.75 18.16 -22.56
N ALA A 485 2.68 16.94 -23.09
CA ALA A 485 2.70 16.64 -24.52
C ALA A 485 1.31 16.17 -24.98
N PHE A 486 0.94 16.51 -26.21
CA PHE A 486 -0.31 16.10 -26.87
C PHE A 486 -0.25 14.65 -27.32
N ASP A 487 0.84 14.25 -27.97
CA ASP A 487 1.05 12.91 -28.49
C ASP A 487 2.52 12.47 -28.45
N ASP A 488 2.75 11.22 -28.84
CA ASP A 488 4.08 10.60 -28.90
C ASP A 488 5.03 11.36 -29.83
N GLN A 489 4.52 11.95 -30.92
CA GLN A 489 5.33 12.65 -31.92
C GLN A 489 5.83 14.00 -31.40
N GLU A 490 4.97 14.78 -30.74
CA GLU A 490 5.37 16.05 -30.09
C GLU A 490 6.41 15.78 -29.00
N PHE A 491 6.19 14.76 -28.17
CA PHE A 491 7.14 14.39 -27.12
C PHE A 491 8.49 13.98 -27.72
N GLU A 492 8.48 13.16 -28.77
CA GLU A 492 9.69 12.70 -29.45
C GLU A 492 10.55 13.86 -29.96
N GLN A 493 9.95 14.87 -30.60
CA GLN A 493 10.67 16.03 -31.13
C GLN A 493 11.40 16.80 -30.04
N HIS A 494 10.74 17.05 -28.90
CA HIS A 494 11.33 17.80 -27.80
C HIS A 494 12.35 17.00 -26.99
N PHE A 495 12.16 15.68 -26.90
CA PHE A 495 13.16 14.78 -26.33
C PHE A 495 14.45 14.83 -27.14
N ASP A 496 14.36 14.68 -28.47
CA ASP A 496 15.52 14.70 -29.36
C ASP A 496 16.21 16.08 -29.36
N GLN A 497 15.44 17.18 -29.34
CA GLN A 497 15.98 18.53 -29.19
C GLN A 497 16.74 18.69 -27.87
N PHE A 498 16.20 18.19 -26.75
CA PHE A 498 16.89 18.22 -25.46
C PHE A 498 18.22 17.47 -25.51
N GLU A 499 18.25 16.26 -26.07
CA GLU A 499 19.48 15.49 -26.19
C GLU A 499 20.51 16.14 -27.12
N LEU A 500 20.08 16.71 -28.25
CA LEU A 500 20.95 17.47 -29.14
C LEU A 500 21.60 18.64 -28.40
N LEU A 501 20.83 19.44 -27.67
CA LEU A 501 21.33 20.59 -26.92
C LEU A 501 22.23 20.18 -25.75
N ARG A 502 21.92 19.07 -25.08
CA ARG A 502 22.79 18.48 -24.06
C ARG A 502 24.13 18.07 -24.67
N ALA A 503 24.11 17.38 -25.82
CA ALA A 503 25.31 16.92 -26.51
C ALA A 503 26.19 18.10 -26.94
N ILE A 504 25.59 19.15 -27.52
CA ILE A 504 26.27 20.41 -27.87
C ILE A 504 26.90 21.05 -26.62
N LYS A 505 26.17 21.14 -25.50
CA LYS A 505 26.72 21.71 -24.26
C LYS A 505 27.95 20.94 -23.78
N CYS A 506 27.93 19.61 -23.87
CA CYS A 506 29.07 18.77 -23.46
C CYS A 506 30.32 19.06 -24.31
N ARG A 507 30.16 19.28 -25.63
CA ARG A 507 31.28 19.64 -26.52
C ARG A 507 31.77 21.06 -26.25
N TYR A 508 30.84 21.97 -25.94
CA TYR A 508 31.17 23.34 -25.58
C TYR A 508 32.04 23.42 -24.31
N THR A 509 31.69 22.64 -23.27
CA THR A 509 32.45 22.63 -22.01
C THR A 509 33.58 21.60 -21.98
N ASN A 510 33.83 20.89 -23.10
CA ASN A 510 34.82 19.82 -23.22
C ASN A 510 34.66 18.73 -22.14
N GLU A 511 33.42 18.31 -21.87
CA GLU A 511 33.15 17.20 -20.94
C GLU A 511 33.72 15.88 -21.45
N ILE A 512 34.20 15.07 -20.53
CA ILE A 512 34.73 13.73 -20.81
C ILE A 512 33.54 12.75 -20.84
N GLY A 513 33.11 12.35 -22.03
CA GLY A 513 32.06 11.32 -22.23
C GLY A 513 31.33 11.44 -23.57
N ASP A 514 30.91 10.30 -24.13
CA ASP A 514 30.26 10.22 -25.44
C ASP A 514 28.73 10.45 -25.34
N ILE A 515 28.33 11.65 -24.90
CA ILE A 515 26.92 11.98 -24.70
C ILE A 515 26.30 12.33 -26.06
N CYS A 516 25.75 11.32 -26.74
CA CYS A 516 25.15 11.45 -28.07
C CYS A 516 23.63 11.21 -28.09
N GLY A 517 23.05 10.70 -26.99
CA GLY A 517 21.61 10.44 -26.87
C GLY A 517 21.05 9.47 -27.90
N ARG A 518 19.74 9.25 -27.87
CA ARG A 518 19.05 8.39 -28.85
C ARG A 518 18.93 9.04 -30.22
N PHE A 519 18.90 10.38 -30.30
CA PHE A 519 18.74 11.08 -31.58
C PHE A 519 19.87 10.74 -32.57
N GLY A 520 21.10 10.51 -32.10
CA GLY A 520 22.25 10.21 -32.95
C GLY A 520 22.13 8.89 -33.73
N TYR A 521 21.36 7.94 -33.22
CA TYR A 521 21.11 6.61 -33.81
C TYR A 521 19.91 6.59 -34.78
N LYS A 522 19.12 7.67 -34.86
CA LYS A 522 17.89 7.67 -35.66
C LYS A 522 18.13 7.88 -37.15
N ALA A 523 17.42 7.07 -37.95
CA ALA A 523 17.36 7.25 -39.40
C ALA A 523 16.61 8.54 -39.80
N ASN A 524 15.47 8.85 -39.17
CA ASN A 524 14.70 10.07 -39.43
C ASN A 524 14.98 11.14 -38.38
N ARG A 525 15.55 12.27 -38.83
CA ARG A 525 15.90 13.44 -38.00
C ARG A 525 15.44 14.76 -38.62
N GLU A 526 14.43 14.72 -39.50
CA GLU A 526 13.96 15.91 -40.22
C GLU A 526 13.55 17.06 -39.30
N HIS A 527 12.97 16.76 -38.14
CA HIS A 527 12.56 17.76 -37.16
C HIS A 527 13.77 18.47 -36.51
N LEU A 528 14.89 17.77 -36.28
CA LEU A 528 16.14 18.39 -35.80
C LEU A 528 16.78 19.25 -36.88
N ILE A 529 16.77 18.77 -38.13
CA ILE A 529 17.26 19.54 -39.28
C ILE A 529 16.45 20.83 -39.43
N ARG A 530 15.12 20.75 -39.32
CA ARG A 530 14.26 21.94 -39.35
C ARG A 530 14.55 22.89 -38.18
N PHE A 531 14.72 22.36 -36.98
CA PHE A 531 15.08 23.14 -35.79
C PHE A 531 16.40 23.90 -35.96
N LEU A 532 17.42 23.28 -36.56
CA LEU A 532 18.70 23.93 -36.85
C LEU A 532 18.58 24.97 -37.96
N ASN A 533 17.86 24.69 -39.06
CA ASN A 533 17.59 25.68 -40.11
C ASN A 533 16.86 26.92 -39.55
N GLU A 534 15.83 26.72 -38.71
CA GLU A 534 15.13 27.82 -38.04
C GLU A 534 16.09 28.64 -37.17
N GLY A 535 17.04 27.99 -36.50
CA GLY A 535 18.07 28.67 -35.72
C GLY A 535 19.05 29.49 -36.56
N ALA A 536 19.41 29.01 -37.75
CA ALA A 536 20.27 29.72 -38.69
C ALA A 536 19.60 30.98 -39.26
N GLU A 537 18.29 30.91 -39.50
CA GLU A 537 17.48 32.03 -40.00
C GLU A 537 17.12 33.05 -38.90
N THR A 538 17.26 32.70 -37.63
CA THR A 538 16.84 33.55 -36.50
C THR A 538 17.99 34.39 -35.94
N GLU A 539 17.91 35.71 -36.13
CA GLU A 539 18.81 36.66 -35.47
C GLU A 539 18.65 36.56 -33.93
N ASN A 540 19.76 36.47 -33.20
CA ASN A 540 19.78 36.28 -31.74
C ASN A 540 18.99 35.04 -31.27
N TRP A 541 19.15 33.92 -31.97
CA TRP A 541 18.48 32.66 -31.64
C TRP A 541 18.63 32.30 -30.14
N PRO A 542 17.54 32.18 -29.37
CA PRO A 542 17.60 31.98 -27.91
C PRO A 542 18.37 30.74 -27.45
N VAL A 543 18.51 29.74 -28.32
CA VAL A 543 19.26 28.51 -28.07
C VAL A 543 20.75 28.76 -27.90
N LEU A 544 21.28 29.85 -28.46
CA LEU A 544 22.69 30.24 -28.30
C LEU A 544 23.07 30.43 -26.83
N ALA A 545 22.11 30.64 -25.93
CA ALA A 545 22.32 30.62 -24.48
C ALA A 545 23.04 29.35 -23.96
N ILE A 546 22.96 28.23 -24.67
CA ILE A 546 23.69 26.99 -24.37
C ILE A 546 25.20 27.17 -24.52
N CYS A 547 25.64 28.01 -25.47
CA CYS A 547 27.04 28.34 -25.75
C CYS A 547 27.35 29.81 -25.42
N ASP A 548 26.79 30.30 -24.31
CA ASP A 548 26.98 31.66 -23.78
C ASP A 548 26.61 32.80 -24.76
N GLY A 549 25.65 32.54 -25.65
CA GLY A 549 25.13 33.49 -26.63
C GLY A 549 25.94 33.59 -27.92
N SER A 550 26.98 32.76 -28.11
CA SER A 550 27.86 32.83 -29.28
C SER A 550 27.49 31.80 -30.36
N SER A 551 27.19 32.31 -31.56
CA SER A 551 26.97 31.48 -32.75
C SER A 551 28.22 30.69 -33.14
N GLU A 552 29.39 31.34 -33.16
CA GLU A 552 30.68 30.70 -33.47
C GLU A 552 30.97 29.50 -32.55
N LYS A 553 30.80 29.68 -31.23
CA LYS A 553 30.97 28.60 -30.26
C LYS A 553 29.93 27.48 -30.43
N PHE A 554 28.71 27.82 -30.85
CA PHE A 554 27.67 26.85 -31.16
C PHE A 554 28.05 26.01 -32.39
N VAL A 555 28.46 26.67 -33.49
CA VAL A 555 28.93 26.02 -34.73
C VAL A 555 30.09 25.07 -34.44
N HIS A 556 31.12 25.54 -33.73
CA HIS A 556 32.27 24.72 -33.34
C HIS A 556 31.88 23.49 -32.52
N SER A 557 30.91 23.64 -31.61
CA SER A 557 30.42 22.52 -30.79
C SER A 557 29.56 21.54 -31.60
N LEU A 558 28.81 22.05 -32.58
CA LEU A 558 28.00 21.25 -33.50
C LEU A 558 28.85 20.46 -34.50
N GLU A 559 29.94 21.06 -34.99
CA GLU A 559 30.94 20.41 -35.84
C GLU A 559 31.58 19.22 -35.12
N LYS A 560 32.13 19.44 -33.93
CA LYS A 560 32.66 18.37 -33.07
C LYS A 560 31.65 17.26 -32.82
N LEU A 561 30.39 17.62 -32.51
CA LEU A 561 29.34 16.64 -32.30
C LEU A 561 29.07 15.81 -33.57
N ALA A 562 29.06 16.44 -34.74
CA ALA A 562 28.85 15.74 -36.00
C ALA A 562 30.00 14.78 -36.32
N GLU A 563 31.25 15.16 -36.03
CA GLU A 563 32.43 14.31 -36.14
C GLU A 563 32.33 13.09 -35.21
N ASP A 564 32.11 13.31 -33.91
CA ASP A 564 31.97 12.24 -32.91
C ASP A 564 30.89 11.22 -33.32
N LEU A 565 29.73 11.72 -33.80
CA LEU A 565 28.62 10.87 -34.25
C LEU A 565 28.97 10.03 -35.49
N ASN A 566 29.85 10.51 -36.37
CA ASN A 566 30.26 9.79 -37.57
C ASN A 566 31.34 8.74 -37.27
N GLU A 567 32.11 8.91 -36.19
CA GLU A 567 33.10 7.92 -35.75
C GLU A 567 32.46 6.71 -35.06
N LYS A 568 31.22 6.84 -34.57
CA LYS A 568 30.51 5.80 -33.83
C LYS A 568 29.62 4.94 -34.72
N GLU A 569 29.79 3.61 -34.63
CA GLU A 569 29.01 2.64 -35.40
C GLU A 569 27.50 2.77 -35.11
N GLY A 570 26.68 2.89 -36.16
CA GLY A 570 25.23 3.04 -36.06
C GLY A 570 24.74 4.47 -35.80
N PHE A 571 25.64 5.43 -35.58
CA PHE A 571 25.31 6.84 -35.40
C PHE A 571 25.60 7.63 -36.67
N SER A 572 25.04 8.83 -36.78
CA SER A 572 25.32 9.70 -37.93
C SER A 572 25.24 11.17 -37.52
N GLY A 573 26.27 11.96 -37.83
CA GLY A 573 26.23 13.43 -37.73
C GLY A 573 25.74 14.11 -39.01
N LYS A 574 25.47 13.34 -40.08
CA LYS A 574 25.16 13.86 -41.41
C LYS A 574 23.97 14.82 -41.40
N GLY A 575 24.17 15.99 -42.01
CA GLY A 575 23.13 17.00 -42.18
C GLY A 575 23.03 18.01 -41.04
N LEU A 576 23.54 17.71 -39.84
CA LEU A 576 23.42 18.60 -38.68
C LEU A 576 24.16 19.93 -38.89
N LEU A 577 25.46 19.88 -39.19
CA LEU A 577 26.27 21.08 -39.40
C LEU A 577 25.74 21.90 -40.59
N SER A 578 25.52 21.25 -41.74
CA SER A 578 25.00 21.91 -42.95
C SER A 578 23.62 22.52 -42.78
N ALA A 579 22.80 22.04 -41.83
CA ALA A 579 21.49 22.62 -41.56
C ALA A 579 21.60 23.97 -40.82
N TYR A 580 22.67 24.19 -40.06
CA TYR A 580 22.87 25.46 -39.35
C TYR A 580 23.71 26.46 -40.15
N THR A 581 24.66 25.99 -40.97
CA THR A 581 25.56 26.87 -41.75
C THR A 581 25.05 27.20 -43.16
N LYS A 582 23.86 26.72 -43.53
CA LYS A 582 23.31 26.82 -44.89
C LYS A 582 23.19 28.25 -45.46
N PHE A 583 23.10 29.25 -44.58
CA PHE A 583 22.88 30.66 -44.94
C PHE A 583 24.11 31.55 -44.68
N GLU A 584 25.29 30.94 -44.44
CA GLU A 584 26.56 31.66 -44.25
C GLU A 584 27.35 31.87 -45.57
N GLU A 585 26.81 31.43 -46.72
CA GLU A 585 27.24 31.79 -48.09
C GLU A 585 26.43 32.98 -48.62
#